data_AF-A0A7X5BY83-F1
#
_entry.id   AF-A0A7X5BY83-F1
#
_cell.length_a   1.000
_cell.length_b   1.000
_cell.length_c   1.000
_cell.angle_alpha   90.00
_cell.angle_beta   90.00
_cell.angle_gamma   90.00
#
_symmetry.space_group_name_H-M   'P 1'
#
loop_
_entity.id
_entity.type
_entity.pdbx_description
1 polymer ?
#
loop_
_entity_poly.entity_id
_entity_poly.type
_entity_poly.pdbx_seq_one_letter_code
_entity_poly.pdbx_strand_id
1 'polypeptide(L)'
;MTGIGGMCEAHRGVGLTRRRALFAGALLLGSGCLRRGTVPAREVLPSDTGKADRRYLVKGGVVMSMSPAVGDFARADVLVEGRRIVEAGPDVKAPDAAVIDAADCIVMPGVIDTHHHQFETALRGALAEGLVTDDDRAPGERNYFEEIIGKLTPAYRSEDVYASVLLGSLSQLDAGVTTVVDTSQVIHTPEHSDALVQALKDAGRRAVFAFGTGKKGNRVPEGPAPAEATALRVR
;
A
#
# COMPACT_ATOMS: atom_id res chain seq x y z
N MET A 1 50.83 45.63 47.19
CA MET A 1 50.25 44.41 47.78
C MET A 1 50.55 43.25 46.85
N THR A 2 51.54 42.44 47.25
CA THR A 2 51.82 41.04 46.89
C THR A 2 50.52 40.19 46.92
N GLY A 3 50.26 39.11 46.19
CA GLY A 3 51.02 38.19 45.35
C GLY A 3 50.32 36.80 45.43
N ILE A 4 50.68 35.88 44.51
CA ILE A 4 50.63 34.40 44.61
C ILE A 4 49.33 33.69 44.15
N GLY A 5 49.49 32.78 43.19
CA GLY A 5 48.51 31.79 42.75
C GLY A 5 48.55 30.49 43.56
N GLY A 6 47.64 29.56 43.26
CA GLY A 6 47.64 28.24 43.86
C GLY A 6 46.54 27.34 43.28
N MET A 7 46.98 26.23 42.70
CA MET A 7 46.17 25.09 42.25
C MET A 7 45.45 24.42 43.42
N CYS A 8 44.26 23.86 43.19
CA CYS A 8 43.85 22.60 43.83
C CYS A 8 42.74 21.90 43.03
N GLU A 9 42.87 20.58 42.98
CA GLU A 9 42.22 19.60 42.11
C GLU A 9 40.76 19.24 42.45
N ALA A 10 40.12 18.69 41.42
CA ALA A 10 39.15 17.58 41.39
C ALA A 10 38.13 17.42 42.52
N HIS A 11 36.85 17.49 42.15
CA HIS A 11 35.91 16.35 42.20
C HIS A 11 34.51 16.83 41.81
N ARG A 12 33.90 16.21 40.79
CA ARG A 12 32.53 15.64 40.82
C ARG A 12 31.95 15.46 39.41
N GLY A 13 31.56 14.22 39.14
CA GLY A 13 30.45 13.90 38.25
C GLY A 13 30.83 13.55 36.82
N VAL A 14 31.22 12.29 36.58
CA VAL A 14 31.00 11.66 35.27
C VAL A 14 29.50 11.56 35.06
N GLY A 15 28.89 12.57 34.46
CA GLY A 15 27.50 12.54 34.03
C GLY A 15 27.38 11.60 32.82
N LEU A 16 26.65 10.50 32.98
CA LEU A 16 26.18 9.70 31.85
C LEU A 16 25.33 10.60 30.94
N THR A 17 25.86 10.98 29.79
CA THR A 17 25.07 11.66 28.76
C THR A 17 24.22 10.63 28.00
N ARG A 18 22.97 11.00 27.69
CA ARG A 18 21.95 10.18 27.00
C ARG A 18 22.40 9.53 25.68
N ARG A 19 23.57 9.90 25.13
CA ARG A 19 24.13 9.38 23.88
C ARG A 19 24.94 8.08 24.02
N ARG A 20 25.18 7.56 25.24
CA ARG A 20 25.90 6.27 25.44
C ARG A 20 25.04 5.09 25.90
N ALA A 21 23.72 5.26 26.03
CA ALA A 21 22.80 4.19 26.46
C ALA A 21 22.23 3.33 25.31
N LEU A 22 22.61 3.57 24.05
CA LEU A 22 22.03 2.88 22.89
C LEU A 22 22.91 1.79 22.25
N PHE A 23 24.08 1.46 22.84
CA PHE A 23 24.97 0.43 22.25
C PHE A 23 25.40 -0.69 23.21
N ALA A 24 24.74 -0.87 24.34
CA ALA A 24 25.02 -1.99 25.23
C ALA A 24 23.75 -2.48 25.92
N GLY A 25 23.11 -3.51 25.34
CA GLY A 25 22.06 -4.24 26.04
C GLY A 25 21.06 -4.96 25.13
N ALA A 26 21.46 -6.13 24.59
CA ALA A 26 20.58 -7.31 24.48
C ALA A 26 21.34 -8.48 23.81
N LEU A 27 22.26 -9.10 24.56
CA LEU A 27 22.64 -10.49 24.34
C LEU A 27 22.28 -11.25 25.62
N LEU A 28 21.00 -11.62 25.75
CA LEU A 28 20.54 -12.60 26.74
C LEU A 28 19.56 -13.55 26.05
N LEU A 29 20.00 -14.79 25.92
CA LEU A 29 19.24 -15.95 25.47
C LEU A 29 18.05 -16.17 26.42
N GLY A 30 16.85 -15.80 25.95
CA GLY A 30 15.59 -16.22 26.53
C GLY A 30 14.91 -17.23 25.61
N SER A 31 15.23 -18.51 25.77
CA SER A 31 14.40 -19.61 25.26
C SER A 31 13.12 -19.67 26.09
N GLY A 32 12.14 -18.84 25.75
CA GLY A 32 10.87 -18.77 26.46
C GLY A 32 9.83 -18.03 25.65
N CYS A 33 8.92 -18.79 25.04
CA CYS A 33 7.65 -18.32 24.47
C CYS A 33 7.71 -17.37 23.26
N LEU A 34 8.47 -17.73 22.23
CA LEU A 34 7.98 -17.49 20.86
C LEU A 34 6.99 -18.60 20.54
N ARG A 35 5.75 -18.49 21.04
CA ARG A 35 4.64 -19.06 20.28
C ARG A 35 4.59 -18.23 19.01
N ARG A 36 5.24 -18.73 17.95
CA ARG A 36 4.83 -18.40 16.59
C ARG A 36 3.34 -18.69 16.59
N GLY A 37 2.51 -17.65 16.64
CA GLY A 37 1.14 -17.77 16.21
C GLY A 37 1.24 -18.29 14.80
N THR A 38 0.97 -19.56 14.60
CA THR A 38 0.65 -20.07 13.28
C THR A 38 -0.63 -19.34 12.93
N VAL A 39 -0.53 -18.27 12.14
CA VAL A 39 -1.68 -17.86 11.34
C VAL A 39 -2.08 -19.15 10.63
N PRO A 40 -3.26 -19.73 10.90
CA PRO A 40 -3.66 -20.95 10.22
C PRO A 40 -3.46 -20.70 8.73
N ALA A 41 -2.89 -21.68 8.03
CA ALA A 41 -2.69 -21.59 6.60
C ALA A 41 -3.99 -21.06 6.01
N ARG A 42 -3.95 -19.84 5.44
CA ARG A 42 -5.12 -19.17 4.90
C ARG A 42 -5.74 -20.19 3.96
N GLU A 43 -6.90 -20.72 4.33
CA GLU A 43 -7.59 -21.72 3.52
C GLU A 43 -7.65 -21.12 2.11
N VAL A 44 -7.12 -21.85 1.13
CA VAL A 44 -6.91 -21.31 -0.20
C VAL A 44 -8.26 -20.82 -0.68
N LEU A 45 -8.38 -19.50 -0.86
CA LEU A 45 -9.59 -18.90 -1.40
C LEU A 45 -9.97 -19.67 -2.66
N PRO A 46 -11.23 -20.09 -2.82
CA PRO A 46 -11.59 -20.94 -3.95
C PRO A 46 -11.18 -20.30 -5.28
N SER A 47 -10.47 -21.04 -6.14
CA SER A 47 -9.89 -20.49 -7.38
C SER A 47 -10.95 -20.00 -8.39
N ASP A 48 -12.20 -20.32 -8.15
CA ASP A 48 -13.38 -20.00 -8.94
C ASP A 48 -14.20 -18.82 -8.38
N THR A 49 -13.68 -18.10 -7.37
CA THR A 49 -14.33 -16.89 -6.85
C THR A 49 -14.63 -15.89 -7.97
N GLY A 50 -15.82 -15.27 -7.94
CA GLY A 50 -16.21 -14.28 -8.94
C GLY A 50 -16.90 -14.84 -10.19
N LYS A 51 -16.87 -16.16 -10.44
CA LYS A 51 -17.59 -16.77 -11.58
C LYS A 51 -19.10 -16.69 -11.39
N ALA A 52 -19.84 -16.37 -12.46
CA ALA A 52 -21.25 -16.01 -12.41
C ALA A 52 -22.18 -17.08 -11.79
N ASP A 53 -21.82 -18.35 -11.91
CA ASP A 53 -22.55 -19.52 -11.44
C ASP A 53 -22.10 -20.02 -10.06
N ARG A 54 -21.17 -19.32 -9.40
CA ARG A 54 -20.57 -19.77 -8.12
C ARG A 54 -21.08 -18.94 -6.95
N ARG A 55 -21.43 -19.65 -5.87
CA ARG A 55 -21.91 -19.08 -4.61
C ARG A 55 -20.95 -19.40 -3.47
N TYR A 56 -20.66 -18.40 -2.65
CA TYR A 56 -19.81 -18.52 -1.46
C TYR A 56 -20.52 -17.95 -0.24
N LEU A 57 -20.40 -18.64 0.88
CA LEU A 57 -20.87 -18.17 2.17
C LEU A 57 -19.66 -17.91 3.06
N VAL A 58 -19.31 -16.64 3.26
CA VAL A 58 -18.35 -16.22 4.29
C VAL A 58 -19.07 -16.31 5.63
N LYS A 59 -18.66 -17.24 6.49
CA LYS A 59 -19.49 -17.68 7.62
C LYS A 59 -18.90 -17.28 8.97
N GLY A 60 -19.74 -16.71 9.82
CA GLY A 60 -19.51 -16.57 11.26
C GLY A 60 -18.57 -15.45 11.69
N GLY A 61 -18.18 -14.54 10.80
CA GLY A 61 -17.23 -13.46 11.13
C GLY A 61 -17.89 -12.22 11.74
N VAL A 62 -17.05 -11.31 12.22
CA VAL A 62 -17.46 -9.95 12.60
C VAL A 62 -17.64 -9.15 11.30
N VAL A 63 -18.87 -8.78 10.95
CA VAL A 63 -19.17 -8.11 9.69
C VAL A 63 -19.30 -6.61 9.92
N MET A 64 -18.38 -5.85 9.34
CA MET A 64 -18.44 -4.38 9.25
C MET A 64 -18.95 -4.00 7.87
N SER A 65 -20.26 -3.79 7.71
CA SER A 65 -20.86 -3.50 6.41
C SER A 65 -20.56 -2.09 5.91
N MET A 66 -20.30 -1.16 6.84
CA MET A 66 -20.17 0.29 6.58
C MET A 66 -21.45 0.90 5.97
N SER A 67 -22.59 0.21 6.09
CA SER A 67 -23.88 0.62 5.53
C SER A 67 -24.93 0.73 6.63
N PRO A 68 -25.49 1.92 6.89
CA PRO A 68 -26.55 2.08 7.89
C PRO A 68 -27.80 1.24 7.61
N ALA A 69 -28.07 0.92 6.34
CA ALA A 69 -29.23 0.11 5.94
C ALA A 69 -29.06 -1.38 6.26
N VAL A 70 -27.82 -1.86 6.36
CA VAL A 70 -27.49 -3.26 6.66
C VAL A 70 -27.12 -3.43 8.13
N GLY A 71 -26.42 -2.46 8.71
CA GLY A 71 -25.86 -2.53 10.06
C GLY A 71 -24.56 -3.33 10.12
N ASP A 72 -23.90 -3.26 11.28
CA ASP A 72 -22.72 -4.07 11.58
C ASP A 72 -23.10 -5.20 12.55
N PHE A 73 -22.40 -6.32 12.47
CA PHE A 73 -22.72 -7.53 13.24
C PHE A 73 -21.48 -8.04 13.97
N ALA A 74 -21.61 -8.30 15.27
CA ALA A 74 -20.58 -8.99 16.03
C ALA A 74 -20.36 -10.45 15.57
N ARG A 75 -21.38 -11.03 14.92
CA ARG A 75 -21.31 -12.34 14.27
C ARG A 75 -22.38 -12.42 13.17
N ALA A 76 -21.97 -12.61 11.93
CA ALA A 76 -22.86 -12.78 10.80
C ALA A 76 -22.20 -13.55 9.65
N ASP A 77 -23.00 -13.84 8.63
CA ASP A 77 -22.60 -14.48 7.39
C ASP A 77 -22.77 -13.48 6.23
N VAL A 78 -21.95 -13.63 5.18
CA VAL A 78 -22.07 -12.87 3.93
C VAL A 78 -22.14 -13.86 2.76
N LEU A 79 -23.26 -13.83 2.05
CA LEU A 79 -23.49 -14.63 0.86
C LEU A 79 -23.12 -13.83 -0.39
N VAL A 80 -22.26 -14.42 -1.21
CA VAL A 80 -21.77 -13.87 -2.47
C VAL A 80 -22.20 -14.79 -3.61
N GLU A 81 -22.75 -14.22 -4.68
CA GLU A 81 -23.06 -14.89 -5.93
C GLU A 81 -22.31 -14.20 -7.08
N GLY A 82 -21.40 -14.93 -7.71
CA GLY A 82 -20.44 -14.38 -8.66
C GLY A 82 -19.72 -13.16 -8.11
N ARG A 83 -20.07 -11.98 -8.62
CA ARG A 83 -19.44 -10.69 -8.27
C ARG A 83 -20.31 -9.79 -7.38
N ARG A 84 -21.40 -10.33 -6.82
CA ARG A 84 -22.38 -9.56 -6.04
C ARG A 84 -22.53 -10.14 -4.65
N ILE A 85 -22.61 -9.26 -3.66
CA ILE A 85 -23.13 -9.61 -2.33
C ILE A 85 -24.65 -9.66 -2.47
N VAL A 86 -25.26 -10.79 -2.11
CA VAL A 86 -26.71 -10.99 -2.21
C VAL A 86 -27.41 -10.90 -0.86
N GLU A 87 -26.72 -11.27 0.22
CA GLU A 87 -27.26 -11.21 1.58
C GLU A 87 -26.11 -11.07 2.59
N ALA A 88 -26.35 -10.30 3.65
CA ALA A 88 -25.46 -10.20 4.80
C ALA A 88 -26.31 -10.12 6.07
N GLY A 89 -26.03 -10.97 7.05
CA GLY A 89 -26.81 -11.06 8.27
C GLY A 89 -26.55 -12.34 9.05
N PRO A 90 -27.20 -12.51 10.21
CA PRO A 90 -27.04 -13.71 11.02
C PRO A 90 -27.70 -14.94 10.35
N ASP A 91 -27.03 -16.09 10.45
CA ASP A 91 -27.57 -17.42 10.13
C ASP A 91 -28.09 -17.62 8.69
N VAL A 92 -27.46 -16.97 7.70
CA VAL A 92 -27.83 -17.03 6.27
C VAL A 92 -27.87 -18.49 5.77
N LYS A 93 -28.95 -18.85 5.07
CA LYS A 93 -29.17 -20.22 4.57
C LYS A 93 -28.75 -20.31 3.10
N ALA A 94 -27.62 -20.96 2.85
CA ALA A 94 -27.12 -21.22 1.50
C ALA A 94 -26.51 -22.64 1.40
N PRO A 95 -27.34 -23.71 1.35
CA PRO A 95 -26.88 -25.10 1.39
C PRO A 95 -26.05 -25.51 0.16
N ASP A 96 -26.15 -24.76 -0.93
CA ASP A 96 -25.46 -24.96 -2.20
C ASP A 96 -24.20 -24.09 -2.38
N ALA A 97 -23.91 -23.20 -1.41
CA ALA A 97 -22.73 -22.34 -1.45
C ALA A 97 -21.51 -23.03 -0.85
N ALA A 98 -20.33 -22.80 -1.44
CA ALA A 98 -19.07 -23.16 -0.83
C ALA A 98 -18.84 -22.28 0.41
N VAL A 99 -18.46 -22.88 1.54
CA VAL A 99 -18.28 -22.14 2.80
C VAL A 99 -16.84 -21.68 2.93
N ILE A 100 -16.66 -20.41 3.33
CA ILE A 100 -15.40 -19.83 3.77
C ILE A 100 -15.56 -19.55 5.27
N ASP A 101 -14.82 -20.26 6.12
CA ASP A 101 -14.88 -20.04 7.57
C ASP A 101 -14.20 -18.71 7.95
N ALA A 102 -14.97 -17.84 8.59
CA ALA A 102 -14.53 -16.52 9.03
C ALA A 102 -14.75 -16.30 10.53
N ALA A 103 -14.95 -17.37 11.33
CA ALA A 103 -15.30 -17.26 12.75
C ALA A 103 -14.38 -16.35 13.58
N ASP A 104 -13.08 -16.35 13.29
CA ASP A 104 -12.07 -15.52 13.97
C ASP A 104 -11.60 -14.32 13.12
N CYS A 105 -12.38 -13.93 12.12
CA CYS A 105 -12.04 -12.89 11.15
C CYS A 105 -12.97 -11.68 11.23
N ILE A 106 -12.44 -10.53 10.85
CA ILE A 106 -13.24 -9.35 10.49
C ILE A 106 -13.50 -9.40 8.98
N VAL A 107 -14.78 -9.33 8.61
CA VAL A 107 -15.26 -9.23 7.23
C VAL A 107 -15.64 -7.78 6.98
N MET A 108 -14.91 -7.11 6.11
CA MET A 108 -15.11 -5.70 5.78
C MET A 108 -14.96 -5.46 4.27
N PRO A 109 -15.54 -4.36 3.73
CA PRO A 109 -15.25 -3.90 2.39
C PRO A 109 -13.75 -3.74 2.18
N GLY A 110 -13.26 -4.18 1.03
CA GLY A 110 -11.88 -3.92 0.64
C GLY A 110 -11.62 -2.41 0.52
N VAL A 111 -10.43 -1.98 0.94
CA VAL A 111 -10.06 -0.57 0.98
C VAL A 111 -9.97 0.00 -0.43
N ILE A 112 -10.34 1.29 -0.57
CA ILE A 112 -10.22 2.06 -1.79
C ILE A 112 -9.12 3.09 -1.58
N ASP A 113 -8.03 2.96 -2.34
CA ASP A 113 -7.00 3.98 -2.44
C ASP A 113 -7.37 4.97 -3.55
N THR A 114 -7.56 6.23 -3.18
CA THR A 114 -8.07 7.26 -4.10
C THR A 114 -6.98 8.01 -4.85
N HIS A 115 -5.70 7.80 -4.54
CA HIS A 115 -4.58 8.46 -5.24
C HIS A 115 -3.26 7.74 -4.95
N HIS A 116 -2.67 7.12 -5.97
CA HIS A 116 -1.39 6.43 -5.83
C HIS A 116 -0.49 6.61 -7.05
N HIS A 117 0.79 6.89 -6.84
CA HIS A 117 1.82 6.88 -7.90
C HIS A 117 2.49 5.50 -7.96
N GLN A 118 1.82 4.49 -8.53
CA GLN A 118 2.26 3.10 -8.37
C GLN A 118 3.62 2.80 -9.00
N PHE A 119 4.01 3.52 -10.05
CA PHE A 119 5.32 3.39 -10.69
C PHE A 119 6.51 3.68 -9.75
N GLU A 120 6.29 4.47 -8.69
CA GLU A 120 7.34 4.81 -7.71
C GLU A 120 7.60 3.71 -6.69
N THR A 121 6.84 2.60 -6.74
CA THR A 121 7.00 1.49 -5.78
C THR A 121 8.43 0.96 -5.75
N ALA A 122 9.11 0.87 -6.90
CA ALA A 122 10.50 0.42 -6.97
C ALA A 122 11.50 1.42 -6.36
N LEU A 123 11.09 2.67 -6.15
CA LEU A 123 11.90 3.74 -5.55
C LEU A 123 11.65 3.86 -4.03
N ARG A 124 10.86 2.96 -3.45
CA ARG A 124 10.55 2.96 -2.01
C ARG A 124 11.85 2.99 -1.20
N GLY A 125 12.00 4.03 -0.38
CA GLY A 125 13.16 4.23 0.49
C GLY A 125 14.34 5.00 -0.13
N ALA A 126 14.28 5.36 -1.43
CA ALA A 126 15.37 6.09 -2.10
C ALA A 126 15.57 7.53 -1.61
N LEU A 127 14.55 8.09 -0.96
CA LEU A 127 14.47 9.49 -0.51
C LEU A 127 13.89 9.60 0.90
N ALA A 128 14.36 8.75 1.82
CA ALA A 128 13.83 8.68 3.19
C ALA A 128 13.89 10.02 3.97
N GLU A 129 14.92 10.83 3.73
CA GLU A 129 15.13 12.14 4.37
C GLU A 129 14.86 13.32 3.41
N GLY A 130 14.18 13.05 2.29
CA GLY A 130 13.91 14.03 1.26
C GLY A 130 12.77 14.98 1.56
N LEU A 131 12.91 16.23 1.15
CA LEU A 131 11.77 17.16 1.10
C LEU A 131 10.99 16.96 -0.20
N VAL A 132 9.71 17.33 -0.21
CA VAL A 132 8.90 17.32 -1.44
C VAL A 132 9.44 18.40 -2.40
N THR A 133 9.60 19.61 -1.89
CA THR A 133 10.25 20.76 -2.53
C THR A 133 11.29 21.33 -1.58
N ASP A 134 12.22 22.13 -2.09
CA ASP A 134 13.09 22.92 -1.22
C ASP A 134 12.24 23.84 -0.33
N ASP A 135 12.69 24.05 0.91
CA ASP A 135 12.18 25.08 1.79
C ASP A 135 13.29 26.06 2.18
N ASP A 136 12.89 27.24 2.65
CA ASP A 136 13.82 28.31 3.04
C ASP A 136 14.62 27.98 4.33
N ARG A 137 14.33 26.87 5.02
CA ARG A 137 14.90 26.53 6.33
C ARG A 137 16.18 25.71 6.21
N ALA A 138 16.26 24.88 5.17
CA ALA A 138 17.49 24.34 4.63
C ALA A 138 17.14 23.73 3.27
N PRO A 139 17.84 24.08 2.16
CA PRO A 139 17.72 23.28 0.95
C PRO A 139 18.08 21.85 1.34
N GLY A 140 17.12 20.93 1.26
CA GLY A 140 17.47 19.52 1.32
C GLY A 140 18.44 19.30 0.17
N GLU A 141 19.58 18.64 0.39
CA GLU A 141 20.52 18.34 -0.69
C GLU A 141 19.85 17.56 -1.84
N ARG A 142 18.68 16.96 -1.56
CA ARG A 142 17.87 16.12 -2.43
C ARG A 142 16.38 16.36 -2.13
N ASN A 143 15.59 16.70 -3.15
CA ASN A 143 14.12 16.81 -3.06
C ASN A 143 13.40 15.89 -4.05
N TYR A 144 12.11 15.62 -3.80
CA TYR A 144 11.28 14.71 -4.58
C TYR A 144 11.19 15.12 -6.06
N PHE A 145 10.92 16.40 -6.34
CA PHE A 145 10.75 16.86 -7.72
C PHE A 145 12.03 16.76 -8.55
N GLU A 146 13.20 17.00 -7.97
CA GLU A 146 14.47 16.90 -8.68
C GLU A 146 14.93 15.46 -8.83
N GLU A 147 14.88 14.67 -7.75
CA GLU A 147 15.44 13.33 -7.73
C GLU A 147 14.48 12.30 -8.29
N ILE A 148 13.24 12.23 -7.78
CA ILE A 148 12.25 11.26 -8.28
C ILE A 148 11.79 11.72 -9.65
N ILE A 149 11.11 12.86 -9.75
CA ILE A 149 10.49 13.30 -11.00
C ILE A 149 11.51 13.76 -12.04
N GLY A 150 12.59 14.41 -11.61
CA GLY A 150 13.56 15.05 -12.49
C GLY A 150 14.65 14.11 -13.02
N LYS A 151 15.14 13.18 -12.19
CA LYS A 151 16.27 12.29 -12.50
C LYS A 151 15.87 10.83 -12.70
N LEU A 152 15.11 10.25 -11.77
CA LEU A 152 14.80 8.82 -11.78
C LEU A 152 13.65 8.47 -12.73
N THR A 153 12.53 9.19 -12.68
CA THR A 153 11.37 8.96 -13.54
C THR A 153 11.72 8.97 -15.04
N PRO A 154 12.56 9.87 -15.57
CA PRO A 154 12.97 9.83 -16.98
C PRO A 154 13.83 8.62 -17.39
N ALA A 155 14.43 7.93 -16.42
CA ALA A 155 15.26 6.75 -16.67
C ALA A 155 14.45 5.44 -16.72
N TYR A 156 13.17 5.47 -16.37
CA TYR A 156 12.31 4.29 -16.46
C TYR A 156 12.15 3.85 -17.91
N ARG A 157 12.30 2.56 -18.13
CA ARG A 157 11.80 1.88 -19.34
C ARG A 157 10.38 1.38 -19.07
N SER A 158 9.67 1.02 -20.13
CA SER A 158 8.33 0.39 -20.04
C SER A 158 8.32 -0.85 -19.13
N GLU A 159 9.39 -1.64 -19.12
CA GLU A 159 9.48 -2.85 -18.30
C GLU A 159 9.61 -2.50 -16.81
N ASP A 160 10.34 -1.42 -16.48
CA ASP A 160 10.52 -0.95 -15.11
C ASP A 160 9.19 -0.40 -14.56
N VAL A 161 8.41 0.27 -15.43
CA VAL A 161 7.05 0.71 -15.12
C VAL A 161 6.15 -0.48 -14.80
N TYR A 162 6.08 -1.47 -15.71
CA TYR A 162 5.26 -2.67 -15.52
C TYR A 162 5.59 -3.36 -14.19
N ALA A 163 6.87 -3.63 -13.95
CA ALA A 163 7.33 -4.32 -12.74
C ALA A 163 6.97 -3.53 -11.46
N SER A 164 7.15 -2.21 -11.48
CA SER A 164 6.85 -1.35 -10.33
C SER A 164 5.36 -1.31 -10.01
N VAL A 165 4.51 -1.17 -11.03
CA VAL A 165 3.06 -1.09 -10.87
C VAL A 165 2.48 -2.43 -10.44
N LEU A 166 2.98 -3.54 -10.99
CA LEU A 166 2.57 -4.87 -10.58
C LEU A 166 2.95 -5.13 -9.11
N LEU A 167 4.20 -4.83 -8.73
CA LEU A 167 4.65 -4.96 -7.34
C LEU A 167 3.84 -4.10 -6.37
N GLY A 168 3.56 -2.85 -6.75
CA GLY A 168 2.72 -1.94 -5.97
C GLY A 168 1.31 -2.49 -5.80
N SER A 169 0.72 -3.01 -6.88
CA SER A 169 -0.63 -3.57 -6.87
C SER A 169 -0.74 -4.82 -5.99
N LEU A 170 0.22 -5.74 -6.09
CA LEU A 170 0.26 -6.94 -5.26
C LEU A 170 0.48 -6.60 -3.78
N SER A 171 1.36 -5.64 -3.48
CA SER A 171 1.55 -5.13 -2.12
C SER A 171 0.28 -4.52 -1.54
N GLN A 172 -0.48 -3.79 -2.36
CA GLN A 172 -1.75 -3.18 -1.96
C GLN A 172 -2.85 -4.22 -1.73
N LEU A 173 -2.93 -5.25 -2.58
CA LEU A 173 -3.85 -6.37 -2.38
C LEU A 173 -3.56 -7.12 -1.08
N ASP A 174 -2.29 -7.36 -0.76
CA ASP A 174 -1.86 -7.98 0.50
C ASP A 174 -2.29 -7.12 1.71
N ALA A 175 -2.21 -5.79 1.58
CA ALA A 175 -2.68 -4.83 2.58
C ALA A 175 -4.22 -4.61 2.60
N GLY A 176 -5.00 -5.34 1.80
CA GLY A 176 -6.46 -5.27 1.78
C GLY A 176 -7.05 -4.16 0.90
N VAL A 177 -6.24 -3.48 0.09
CA VAL A 177 -6.71 -2.48 -0.89
C VAL A 177 -7.15 -3.19 -2.16
N THR A 178 -8.44 -3.11 -2.47
CA THR A 178 -9.04 -3.81 -3.63
C THR A 178 -9.33 -2.91 -4.82
N THR A 179 -9.32 -1.59 -4.61
CA THR A 179 -9.54 -0.58 -5.66
C THR A 179 -8.49 0.53 -5.53
N VAL A 180 -7.89 0.96 -6.63
CA VAL A 180 -6.92 2.08 -6.64
C VAL A 180 -7.25 3.08 -7.74
N VAL A 181 -6.96 4.36 -7.51
CA VAL A 181 -6.76 5.34 -8.57
C VAL A 181 -5.26 5.49 -8.78
N ASP A 182 -4.76 4.96 -9.89
CA ASP A 182 -3.35 5.09 -10.27
C ASP A 182 -3.14 6.39 -11.03
N THR A 183 -2.34 7.29 -10.46
CA THR A 183 -2.00 8.62 -10.97
C THR A 183 -0.53 8.67 -11.42
N SER A 184 0.01 7.51 -11.85
CA SER A 184 1.37 7.39 -12.34
C SER A 184 1.67 8.38 -13.47
N GLN A 185 2.76 9.13 -13.31
CA GLN A 185 3.14 10.24 -14.20
C GLN A 185 4.18 9.83 -15.26
N VAL A 186 4.60 8.57 -15.26
CA VAL A 186 5.62 7.98 -16.12
C VAL A 186 5.09 7.64 -17.52
N ILE A 187 4.46 8.61 -18.17
CA ILE A 187 3.78 8.45 -19.48
C ILE A 187 4.67 8.99 -20.60
N HIS A 188 5.89 8.49 -20.73
CA HIS A 188 6.90 9.00 -21.67
C HIS A 188 6.57 8.69 -23.12
N THR A 189 6.11 7.47 -23.35
CA THR A 189 5.72 6.93 -24.66
C THR A 189 4.43 6.11 -24.51
N PRO A 190 3.75 5.76 -25.63
CA PRO A 190 2.61 4.86 -25.59
C PRO A 190 2.91 3.54 -24.86
N GLU A 191 4.10 2.97 -25.06
CA GLU A 191 4.52 1.71 -24.45
C GLU A 191 4.58 1.78 -22.91
N HIS A 192 4.89 2.95 -22.34
CA HIS A 192 4.85 3.15 -20.89
C HIS A 192 3.41 3.13 -20.36
N SER A 193 2.48 3.73 -21.10
CA SER A 193 1.05 3.73 -20.74
C SER A 193 0.44 2.34 -20.88
N ASP A 194 0.83 1.61 -21.91
CA ASP A 194 0.42 0.22 -22.11
C ASP A 194 0.95 -0.67 -20.98
N ALA A 195 2.21 -0.49 -20.57
CA ALA A 195 2.81 -1.18 -19.44
C ALA A 195 2.07 -0.91 -18.11
N LEU A 196 1.69 0.35 -17.85
CA LEU A 196 0.85 0.74 -16.71
C LEU A 196 -0.46 -0.04 -16.67
N VAL A 197 -1.22 0.06 -17.78
CA VAL A 197 -2.54 -0.58 -17.89
C VAL A 197 -2.42 -2.11 -17.83
N GLN A 198 -1.40 -2.69 -18.46
CA GLN A 198 -1.18 -4.13 -18.44
C GLN A 198 -0.85 -4.64 -17.04
N ALA A 199 0.00 -3.95 -16.28
CA ALA A 199 0.31 -4.32 -14.90
C ALA A 199 -0.93 -4.26 -13.99
N LEU A 200 -1.80 -3.26 -14.17
CA LEU A 200 -3.07 -3.15 -13.44
C LEU A 200 -4.02 -4.32 -13.76
N LYS A 201 -4.09 -4.74 -15.03
CA LYS A 201 -4.88 -5.91 -15.45
C LYS A 201 -4.33 -7.20 -14.86
N ASP A 202 -3.02 -7.41 -14.96
CA ASP A 202 -2.36 -8.64 -14.51
C ASP A 202 -2.42 -8.79 -12.99
N ALA A 203 -2.48 -7.69 -12.23
CA ALA A 203 -2.72 -7.72 -10.80
C ALA A 203 -4.13 -8.21 -10.41
N GLY A 204 -5.09 -8.26 -11.35
CA GLY A 204 -6.44 -8.79 -11.11
C GLY A 204 -7.29 -7.98 -10.13
N ARG A 205 -7.02 -6.68 -10.01
CA ARG A 205 -7.71 -5.76 -9.10
C ARG A 205 -8.57 -4.74 -9.84
N ARG A 206 -9.46 -4.05 -9.11
CA ARG A 206 -10.13 -2.87 -9.67
C ARG A 206 -9.16 -1.70 -9.68
N ALA A 207 -9.08 -0.98 -10.80
CA ALA A 207 -8.34 0.25 -10.86
C ALA A 207 -9.02 1.31 -11.73
N VAL A 208 -8.72 2.56 -11.43
CA VAL A 208 -8.94 3.70 -12.29
C VAL A 208 -7.57 4.24 -12.66
N PHE A 209 -7.20 4.17 -13.93
CA PHE A 209 -5.96 4.77 -14.41
C PHE A 209 -6.24 6.22 -14.81
N ALA A 210 -5.74 7.16 -14.01
CA ALA A 210 -5.88 8.59 -14.24
C ALA A 210 -4.81 9.04 -15.24
N PHE A 211 -5.16 9.01 -16.52
CA PHE A 211 -4.24 9.36 -17.59
C PHE A 211 -3.86 10.85 -17.53
N GLY A 212 -2.57 11.12 -17.47
CA GLY A 212 -2.01 12.47 -17.47
C GLY A 212 -1.14 12.74 -18.69
N THR A 213 -0.77 13.99 -18.91
CA THR A 213 0.07 14.42 -20.05
C THR A 213 1.57 14.12 -19.86
N GLY A 214 1.97 13.51 -18.72
CA GLY A 214 3.36 13.28 -18.37
C GLY A 214 4.17 14.57 -18.24
N LYS A 215 5.50 14.50 -18.43
CA LYS A 215 6.38 15.69 -18.44
C LYS A 215 6.24 16.43 -19.77
N LYS A 216 6.42 17.75 -19.74
CA LYS A 216 6.44 18.62 -20.94
C LYS A 216 7.47 18.08 -21.95
N GLY A 217 7.01 17.60 -23.11
CA GLY A 217 7.85 16.97 -24.14
C GLY A 217 7.50 15.51 -24.48
N ASN A 218 6.62 14.87 -23.68
CA ASN A 218 6.11 13.54 -24.01
C ASN A 218 5.25 13.62 -25.29
N ARG A 219 5.47 12.68 -26.22
CA ARG A 219 4.66 12.55 -27.43
C ARG A 219 3.31 11.95 -27.05
N VAL A 220 2.41 12.80 -26.56
CA VAL A 220 0.98 12.46 -26.51
C VAL A 220 0.51 12.36 -27.98
N PRO A 221 -0.32 11.38 -28.36
CA PRO A 221 -0.93 11.35 -29.68
C PRO A 221 -1.56 12.71 -30.00
N GLU A 222 -1.22 13.32 -31.13
CA GLU A 222 -1.85 14.57 -31.56
C GLU A 222 -3.35 14.32 -31.79
N GLY A 223 -4.18 14.88 -30.92
CA GLY A 223 -5.63 14.74 -30.95
C GLY A 223 -6.23 15.30 -29.66
N PRO A 224 -7.53 15.65 -29.65
CA PRO A 224 -8.21 15.95 -28.40
C PRO A 224 -8.05 14.75 -27.46
N ALA A 225 -7.65 14.98 -26.22
CA ALA A 225 -7.82 13.97 -25.18
C ALA A 225 -9.28 13.50 -25.28
N PRO A 226 -9.56 12.19 -25.44
CA PRO A 226 -10.93 11.73 -25.48
C PRO A 226 -11.67 12.35 -24.30
N ALA A 227 -12.89 12.86 -24.49
CA ALA A 227 -13.63 13.51 -23.41
C ALA A 227 -13.87 12.58 -22.19
N GLU A 228 -13.59 11.28 -22.36
CA GLU A 228 -13.62 10.21 -21.36
C GLU A 228 -12.23 9.78 -20.83
N ALA A 229 -11.14 10.37 -21.33
CA ALA A 229 -9.75 9.94 -21.07
C ALA A 229 -9.09 10.56 -19.82
N THR A 230 -9.85 11.12 -18.89
CA THR A 230 -9.29 11.53 -17.59
C THR A 230 -9.13 10.33 -16.65
N ALA A 231 -9.80 9.20 -16.93
CA ALA A 231 -9.84 8.03 -16.05
C ALA A 231 -10.31 6.76 -16.79
N LEU A 232 -9.41 5.80 -17.04
CA LEU A 232 -9.77 4.47 -17.60
C LEU A 232 -10.09 3.48 -16.47
N ARG A 233 -11.28 2.87 -16.49
CA ARG A 233 -11.60 1.76 -15.60
C ARG A 233 -10.92 0.48 -16.08
N VAL A 234 -10.04 -0.07 -15.26
CA VAL A 234 -9.41 -1.38 -15.47
C VAL A 234 -10.13 -2.40 -14.59
N ARG A 235 -10.60 -3.47 -15.19
CA ARG A 235 -11.33 -4.58 -14.55
C ARG A 235 -10.68 -5.90 -14.91
#